data_AF-A0A7X9JWN8-F1
#
_entry.id   AF-A0A7X9JWN8-F1
#
_cell.length_a   1.000
_cell.length_b   1.000
_cell.length_c   1.000
_cell.angle_alpha   90.00
_cell.angle_beta   90.00
_cell.angle_gamma   90.00
#
_symmetry.space_group_name_H-M   'P 1'
#
loop_
_entity.id
_entity.type
_entity.pdbx_description
1 polymer ?
#
loop_
_entity_poly.entity_id
_entity_poly.type
_entity_poly.pdbx_seq_one_letter_code
_entity_poly.pdbx_strand_id
1 'polypeptide(L)'
;MDAIDKKILNILQNDFPLQEQPFLIIAERCGISEVKTLARVRKMKENGIIRRIGAIFDGPQLGRVSTLCAARVPKDKIDTFVQTVNTNKNI
;
A
#
# COMPACT_ATOMS: atom_id res chain seq x y z
N MET A 1 -10.11 -16.17 2.26
CA MET A 1 -9.16 -15.99 1.14
C MET A 1 -8.74 -17.37 0.65
N ASP A 2 -8.91 -17.65 -0.63
CA ASP A 2 -8.54 -18.95 -1.23
C ASP A 2 -7.12 -18.93 -1.85
N ALA A 3 -6.71 -20.04 -2.48
CA ALA A 3 -5.39 -20.16 -3.12
C ALA A 3 -5.22 -19.20 -4.31
N ILE A 4 -6.29 -18.87 -5.03
CA ILE A 4 -6.25 -17.95 -6.17
C ILE A 4 -6.06 -16.53 -5.68
N ASP A 5 -6.79 -16.11 -4.65
CA ASP A 5 -6.61 -14.79 -4.04
C ASP A 5 -5.17 -14.61 -3.55
N LYS A 6 -4.59 -15.63 -2.89
CA LYS A 6 -3.18 -15.61 -2.47
C LYS A 6 -2.23 -15.44 -3.65
N LYS A 7 -2.49 -16.13 -4.77
CA LYS A 7 -1.68 -16.03 -5.98
C LYS A 7 -1.76 -14.64 -6.60
N ILE A 8 -2.96 -14.06 -6.66
CA ILE A 8 -3.18 -12.68 -7.12
C ILE A 8 -2.38 -11.71 -6.25
N LEU A 9 -2.51 -11.80 -4.91
CA LEU A 9 -1.79 -10.92 -3.98
C LEU A 9 -0.28 -11.02 -4.14
N ASN A 10 0.26 -12.23 -4.24
CA ASN A 10 1.70 -12.44 -4.43
C ASN A 10 2.22 -11.74 -5.70
N ILE A 11 1.45 -11.77 -6.80
CA ILE A 11 1.81 -11.07 -8.03
C ILE A 11 1.71 -9.55 -7.83
N LEU A 12 0.60 -9.06 -7.28
CA LEU A 12 0.41 -7.63 -7.04
C LEU A 12 1.47 -7.00 -6.12
N GLN A 13 2.00 -7.77 -5.17
CA GLN A 13 3.00 -7.29 -4.21
C GLN A 13 4.43 -7.29 -4.77
N ASN A 14 4.79 -8.27 -5.59
CA ASN A 14 6.19 -8.52 -5.97
C ASN A 14 6.50 -8.26 -7.44
N ASP A 15 5.52 -8.46 -8.33
CA ASP A 15 5.72 -8.45 -9.77
C ASP A 15 4.46 -7.93 -10.48
N PHE A 16 4.04 -6.71 -10.12
CA PHE A 16 2.92 -6.06 -10.79
C PHE A 16 3.30 -5.80 -12.26
N PRO A 17 2.58 -6.39 -13.23
CA PRO A 17 2.98 -6.29 -14.63
C PRO A 17 2.85 -4.85 -15.14
N LEU A 18 3.90 -4.31 -15.79
CA LEU A 18 3.90 -2.97 -16.40
C LEU A 18 3.61 -3.04 -17.90
N GLN A 19 2.42 -3.56 -18.25
CA GLN A 19 1.91 -3.64 -19.62
C GLN A 19 0.55 -2.94 -19.72
N GLU A 20 0.04 -2.75 -20.93
CA GLU A 20 -1.25 -2.07 -21.18
C GLU A 20 -2.43 -2.73 -20.45
N GLN A 21 -2.43 -4.07 -20.35
CA GLN A 21 -3.49 -4.85 -19.71
C GLN A 21 -2.94 -5.71 -18.56
N PRO A 22 -2.54 -5.09 -17.44
CA PRO A 22 -1.81 -5.79 -16.38
C PRO A 22 -2.67 -6.85 -15.68
N PHE A 23 -3.99 -6.61 -15.55
CA PHE A 23 -4.90 -7.56 -14.92
C PHE A 23 -5.22 -8.77 -15.80
N LEU A 24 -5.16 -8.63 -17.12
CA LEU A 24 -5.20 -9.77 -18.04
C LEU A 24 -3.99 -10.68 -17.82
N ILE A 25 -2.77 -10.13 -17.77
CA ILE A 25 -1.55 -10.89 -17.50
C ILE A 25 -1.61 -11.59 -16.14
N ILE A 26 -2.11 -10.91 -15.11
CA ILE A 26 -2.32 -11.54 -13.78
C ILE A 26 -3.32 -12.69 -13.88
N ALA A 27 -4.42 -12.50 -14.63
CA ALA A 27 -5.45 -13.51 -14.80
C ALA A 27 -4.92 -14.77 -15.48
N GLU A 28 -4.15 -14.62 -16.56
CA GLU A 28 -3.47 -15.71 -17.26
C GLU A 28 -2.55 -16.48 -16.32
N ARG A 29 -1.70 -15.76 -15.55
CA ARG A 29 -0.81 -16.37 -14.55
C ARG A 29 -1.59 -17.09 -13.46
N CYS A 30 -2.78 -16.61 -13.10
CA CYS A 30 -3.66 -17.22 -12.10
C CYS A 30 -4.57 -18.32 -12.65
N GLY A 31 -4.63 -18.54 -13.97
CA GLY A 31 -5.52 -19.52 -14.60
C GLY A 31 -7.00 -19.16 -14.51
N ILE A 32 -7.35 -17.87 -14.50
CA ILE A 32 -8.74 -17.38 -14.45
C ILE A 32 -8.96 -16.27 -15.48
N SER A 33 -10.21 -15.87 -15.69
CA SER A 33 -10.52 -14.73 -16.56
C SER A 33 -10.20 -13.40 -15.90
N GLU A 34 -9.88 -12.38 -16.71
CA GLU A 34 -9.61 -11.02 -16.22
C GLU A 34 -10.77 -10.46 -15.38
N VAL A 35 -12.01 -10.70 -15.79
CA VAL A 35 -13.21 -10.29 -15.04
C VAL A 35 -13.21 -10.87 -13.63
N LYS A 36 -12.85 -12.16 -13.47
CA LYS A 36 -12.76 -12.81 -12.15
C LYS A 36 -11.61 -12.24 -11.33
N THR A 37 -10.45 -11.98 -11.95
CA THR A 37 -9.30 -11.35 -11.30
C THR A 37 -9.68 -9.98 -10.75
N LEU A 38 -10.25 -9.10 -11.58
CA LEU A 38 -10.66 -7.76 -11.17
C LEU A 38 -11.73 -7.79 -10.07
N ALA A 39 -12.71 -8.68 -10.16
CA ALA A 39 -13.73 -8.83 -9.12
C ALA A 39 -13.11 -9.22 -7.76
N ARG A 40 -12.14 -10.16 -7.77
CA ARG A 40 -11.42 -10.57 -6.55
C ARG A 40 -10.55 -9.45 -5.99
N VAL A 41 -9.81 -8.73 -6.84
CA VAL A 41 -9.00 -7.56 -6.43
C VAL A 41 -9.87 -6.48 -5.80
N ARG A 42 -11.01 -6.13 -6.42
CA ARG A 42 -11.97 -5.16 -5.88
C ARG A 42 -12.50 -5.58 -4.52
N LYS A 43 -12.95 -6.83 -4.39
CA LYS A 43 -13.43 -7.39 -3.11
C LYS A 43 -12.35 -7.34 -2.02
N MET A 44 -11.10 -7.67 -2.35
CA MET A 44 -9.99 -7.58 -1.39
C MET A 44 -9.65 -6.14 -1.01
N LYS A 45 -9.83 -5.18 -1.92
CA LYS A 45 -9.68 -3.74 -1.62
C LYS A 45 -10.80 -3.23 -0.71
N GLU A 46 -12.06 -3.56 -1.02
CA GLU A 46 -13.23 -3.19 -0.23
C GLU A 46 -13.17 -3.75 1.20
N ASN A 47 -12.67 -4.98 1.35
CA ASN A 47 -12.49 -5.62 2.66
C ASN A 47 -11.23 -5.16 3.41
N GLY A 48 -10.47 -4.19 2.88
CA GLY A 48 -9.26 -3.64 3.52
C GLY A 48 -8.02 -4.54 3.48
N ILE A 49 -8.07 -5.70 2.81
CA ILE A 49 -6.91 -6.59 2.60
C ILE A 49 -5.89 -5.87 1.70
N ILE A 50 -6.36 -5.26 0.61
CA ILE A 50 -5.54 -4.39 -0.23
C ILE A 50 -5.80 -2.94 0.18
N ARG A 51 -4.85 -2.33 0.91
CA ARG A 51 -4.95 -0.92 1.34
C ARG A 51 -4.81 0.06 0.18
N ARG A 52 -3.85 -0.18 -0.72
CA ARG A 52 -3.57 0.67 -1.88
C ARG A 52 -2.94 -0.14 -3.00
N ILE A 53 -3.30 0.18 -4.24
CA ILE A 53 -2.56 -0.20 -5.44
C ILE A 53 -2.09 1.10 -6.07
N GLY A 54 -0.79 1.26 -6.25
CA GLY A 54 -0.20 2.47 -6.81
C GLY A 54 1.31 2.51 -6.63
N ALA A 55 1.93 3.55 -7.17
CA ALA A 55 3.38 3.71 -7.12
C ALA A 55 3.93 3.78 -5.69
N ILE A 56 5.15 3.29 -5.54
CA ILE A 56 6.01 3.53 -4.38
C ILE A 56 7.14 4.41 -4.88
N PHE A 57 7.34 5.54 -4.21
CA PHE A 57 8.37 6.50 -4.55
C PHE A 57 9.56 6.33 -3.61
N ASP A 58 10.75 6.29 -4.17
CA ASP A 58 12.00 6.36 -3.43
C ASP A 58 12.25 7.82 -3.01
N GLY A 59 12.15 8.10 -1.71
CA GLY A 59 12.29 9.44 -1.14
C GLY A 59 13.64 10.09 -1.48
N PRO A 60 14.78 9.46 -1.16
CA PRO A 60 16.11 9.92 -1.54
C PRO A 60 16.26 10.26 -3.04
N GLN A 61 15.75 9.42 -3.94
CA GLN A 61 15.81 9.70 -5.39
C GLN A 61 14.99 10.93 -5.81
N LEU A 62 13.98 11.30 -5.01
CA LEU A 62 13.21 12.52 -5.18
C LEU A 62 13.78 13.73 -4.41
N GLY A 63 15.00 13.62 -3.87
CA GLY A 63 15.64 14.67 -3.08
C GLY A 63 15.00 14.89 -1.71
N ARG A 64 14.20 13.93 -1.22
CA ARG A 64 13.60 13.99 0.12
C ARG A 64 14.55 13.44 1.16
N VAL A 65 14.58 14.10 2.31
CA VAL A 65 15.28 13.63 3.51
C VAL A 65 14.27 13.23 4.58
N SER A 66 14.61 12.23 5.37
CA SER A 66 13.82 11.78 6.52
C SER A 66 14.73 11.59 7.72
N THR A 67 14.23 11.85 8.91
CA THR A 67 14.96 11.68 10.17
C THR A 67 14.02 11.13 11.25
N LEU A 68 14.57 10.36 12.19
CA LEU A 68 13.86 9.88 13.36
C LEU A 68 14.13 10.82 14.53
N CYS A 69 13.06 11.38 15.11
CA CYS A 69 13.14 12.24 16.29
C CYS A 69 12.49 11.54 17.50
N ALA A 70 13.10 11.71 18.67
CA ALA A 70 12.55 11.23 19.94
C ALA A 70 12.59 12.36 20.99
N ALA A 71 11.55 12.46 21.81
CA ALA A 71 11.45 13.46 22.87
C ALA A 71 10.99 12.81 24.18
N ARG A 72 11.55 13.28 25.31
CA ARG A 72 11.02 12.97 26.64
C ARG A 72 9.99 14.05 26.98
N VAL A 73 8.72 13.67 27.05
CA VAL A 73 7.61 14.61 27.28
C VAL A 73 7.02 14.37 28.68
N PRO A 74 6.90 15.40 29.53
CA PRO A 74 6.17 15.31 30.79
C PRO A 74 4.72 14.84 30.57
N LYS A 75 4.18 14.00 31.47
CA LYS A 75 2.86 13.36 31.28
C LYS A 75 1.73 14.37 31.05
N ASP A 76 1.78 15.50 31.75
CA ASP A 76 0.83 16.61 31.67
C ASP A 76 0.88 17.37 30.33
N LYS A 77 1.91 17.16 29.52
CA LYS A 77 2.12 17.87 28.24
C LYS A 77 1.99 16.96 27.01
N ILE A 78 1.71 15.67 27.19
CA ILE A 78 1.66 14.70 26.07
C ILE A 78 0.65 15.14 25.02
N ASP A 79 -0.58 15.48 25.41
CA ASP A 79 -1.64 15.81 24.46
C ASP A 79 -1.30 17.05 23.63
N THR A 80 -0.82 18.12 24.28
CA THR A 80 -0.39 19.36 23.60
C THR A 80 0.81 19.12 22.68
N PHE A 81 1.77 18.29 23.11
CA PHE A 81 2.93 17.93 22.30
C PHE A 81 2.51 17.17 21.04
N VAL A 82 1.66 16.14 21.17
CA VAL A 82 1.13 15.34 20.05
C VAL A 82 0.36 16.22 19.08
N GLN A 83 -0.55 17.07 19.57
CA GLN A 83 -1.31 17.98 18.71
C GLN A 83 -0.38 18.89 17.92
N THR A 84 0.62 19.48 18.57
CA THR A 84 1.57 20.38 17.92
C THR A 84 2.38 19.66 16.86
N VAL A 85 2.95 18.50 17.19
CA VAL A 85 3.75 17.70 16.26
C VAL A 85 2.93 17.30 15.03
N ASN A 86 1.70 16.79 15.22
CA ASN A 86 0.83 16.33 14.13
C ASN A 86 0.26 17.47 13.26
N THR A 87 0.40 18.75 13.63
CA THR A 87 0.02 19.87 12.75
C THR A 87 1.05 20.11 11.63
N ASN A 88 2.26 19.58 11.79
CA ASN A 88 3.29 19.72 10.76
C ASN A 88 3.03 18.74 9.62
N LYS A 89 2.77 19.27 8.41
CA LYS A 89 2.42 18.47 7.21
C LYS A 89 3.47 17.44 6.78
N ASN A 90 4.69 17.57 7.27
CA ASN A 90 5.81 16.68 6.94
C ASN A 90 6.10 15.64 8.04
N ILE A 91 5.23 15.55 9.06
CA ILE A 91 5.22 14.55 10.13
C ILE A 91 3.92 13.75 10.02
#